data_AF-A0A523T0W2-F1
#
_entry.id   AF-A0A523T0W2-F1
#
_cell.length_a   1.000
_cell.length_b   1.000
_cell.length_c   1.000
_cell.angle_alpha   90.00
_cell.angle_beta   90.00
_cell.angle_gamma   90.00
#
_symmetry.space_group_name_H-M   'P 1'
#
loop_
_entity.id
_entity.type
_entity.pdbx_description
1 polymer ?
#
loop_
_entity_poly.entity_id
_entity_poly.type
_entity_poly.pdbx_seq_one_letter_code
_entity_poly.pdbx_strand_id
1 'polypeptide(L)'
;MIDEPIGRIAASKDAEKGFFLARKEMLELEFGQGAKLRKATFRTFIDSKEIDDILDSVVSGGINAGKTAESIEKEKEKVKKPLPKIDKCPACGASFNTPIVKGMTHIKCNFCGKLVNF
;
A
#
# COMPACT_ATOMS: atom_id res chain seq x y z
N MET A 1 4.90 17.25 5.38
CA MET A 1 4.64 15.79 5.49
C MET A 1 4.28 15.31 4.10
N ILE A 2 5.02 14.34 3.55
CA ILE A 2 4.77 13.79 2.21
C ILE A 2 3.93 12.52 2.38
N ASP A 3 2.88 12.38 1.58
CA ASP A 3 1.98 11.24 1.54
C ASP A 3 1.88 10.72 0.09
N GLU A 4 3.00 10.20 -0.39
CA GLU A 4 3.14 9.64 -1.73
C GLU A 4 3.38 8.12 -1.61
N PRO A 5 2.68 7.25 -2.36
CA PRO A 5 2.87 5.81 -2.25
C PRO A 5 4.28 5.38 -2.66
N ILE A 6 4.89 4.50 -1.87
CA ILE A 6 6.23 3.95 -2.13
C ILE A 6 6.31 3.28 -3.50
N GLY A 7 5.22 2.62 -3.94
CA GLY A 7 5.15 2.00 -5.28
C GLY A 7 5.17 2.98 -6.46
N ARG A 8 5.20 4.30 -6.21
CA ARG A 8 5.38 5.33 -7.24
C ARG A 8 6.81 5.85 -7.32
N ILE A 9 7.72 5.40 -6.45
CA ILE A 9 9.14 5.71 -6.55
C ILE A 9 9.67 5.09 -7.84
N ALA A 10 10.21 5.93 -8.72
CA ALA A 10 10.80 5.54 -9.98
C ALA A 10 12.32 5.35 -9.86
N ALA A 11 12.97 6.14 -9.01
CA ALA A 11 14.40 6.04 -8.73
C ALA A 11 14.70 6.64 -7.36
N SER A 12 15.77 6.15 -6.73
CA SER A 12 16.40 6.78 -5.58
C SER A 12 17.88 7.06 -5.88
N LYS A 13 18.46 8.00 -5.12
CA LYS A 13 19.88 8.32 -5.21
C LYS A 13 20.40 8.81 -3.88
N ASP A 14 21.47 8.20 -3.40
CA ASP A 14 22.23 8.71 -2.26
C ASP A 14 23.05 9.97 -2.64
N ALA A 15 23.14 10.91 -1.71
CA ALA A 15 23.92 12.13 -1.84
C ALA A 15 24.63 12.50 -0.54
N GLU A 16 25.83 13.09 -0.66
CA GLU A 16 26.63 13.57 0.46
C GLU A 16 26.42 15.06 0.70
N LYS A 17 26.45 15.46 1.98
CA LYS A 17 26.46 16.87 2.37
C LYS A 17 27.79 17.22 3.04
N GLY A 18 28.82 17.52 2.25
CA GLY A 18 30.03 18.19 2.72
C GLY A 18 31.35 17.58 2.25
N PHE A 19 32.40 18.41 2.19
CA PHE A 19 33.71 18.08 1.62
C PHE A 19 34.65 17.33 2.59
N PHE A 20 34.26 17.12 3.86
CA PHE A 20 35.22 16.68 4.91
C PHE A 20 34.71 15.67 5.95
N LEU A 21 33.41 15.40 6.06
CA LEU A 21 32.85 14.43 7.02
C LEU A 21 31.83 13.56 6.28
N ALA A 22 32.36 12.45 5.74
CA ALA A 22 31.76 11.51 4.81
C ALA A 22 30.61 10.69 5.41
N ARG A 23 29.51 11.36 5.76
CA ARG A 23 28.25 10.67 6.03
C ARG A 23 27.28 11.06 4.92
N LYS A 24 26.89 10.06 4.14
CA LYS A 24 25.84 10.14 3.13
C LYS A 24 24.52 10.35 3.87
N GLU A 25 24.15 11.61 4.06
CA GLU A 25 22.97 12.01 4.86
C GLU A 25 21.82 12.49 4.00
N MET A 26 21.97 12.53 2.67
CA MET A 26 20.92 13.02 1.78
C MET A 26 20.46 11.88 0.89
N LEU A 27 19.14 11.78 0.73
CA LEU A 27 18.48 10.82 -0.15
C LEU A 27 17.55 11.59 -1.08
N GLU A 28 17.76 11.46 -2.37
CA GLU A 28 16.88 12.01 -3.40
C GLU A 28 15.96 10.92 -3.92
N LEU A 29 14.66 11.17 -3.91
CA LEU A 29 13.65 10.28 -4.48
C LEU A 29 12.99 10.94 -5.67
N GLU A 30 12.85 10.19 -6.76
CA GLU A 30 12.09 10.57 -7.94
C GLU A 30 10.84 9.71 -8.05
N PHE A 31 9.71 10.34 -8.36
CA PHE A 31 8.42 9.69 -8.44
C PHE A 31 7.88 9.69 -9.87
N GLY A 32 7.35 8.54 -10.26
CA GLY A 32 6.82 8.27 -11.59
C GLY A 32 5.43 8.87 -11.86
N GLN A 33 4.75 8.33 -12.87
CA GLN A 33 3.46 8.85 -13.32
C GLN A 33 2.35 8.61 -12.29
N GLY A 34 1.49 9.60 -12.09
CA GLY A 34 0.38 9.56 -11.12
C GLY A 34 0.75 10.00 -9.71
N ALA A 35 2.01 10.34 -9.45
CA ALA A 35 2.44 10.96 -8.19
C ALA A 35 2.10 12.45 -8.14
N LYS A 36 1.75 12.95 -6.95
CA LYS A 36 1.49 14.38 -6.69
C LYS A 36 2.80 15.17 -6.67
N LEU A 37 3.89 14.53 -6.27
CA LEU A 37 5.23 15.10 -6.24
C LEU A 37 6.11 14.39 -7.28
N ARG A 38 7.07 15.13 -7.84
CA ARG A 38 8.03 14.57 -8.82
C ARG A 38 9.35 14.20 -8.20
N LYS A 39 9.81 15.01 -7.25
CA LYS A 39 11.09 14.84 -6.57
C LYS A 39 10.94 15.25 -5.12
N ALA A 40 11.60 14.52 -4.23
CA ALA A 40 11.72 14.88 -2.83
C ALA A 40 13.14 14.58 -2.34
N THR A 41 13.66 15.47 -1.52
CA THR A 41 14.98 15.31 -0.91
C THR A 41 14.81 15.17 0.59
N PHE A 42 15.33 14.08 1.13
CA PHE A 42 15.27 13.75 2.54
C PHE A 42 16.66 13.81 3.15
N ARG A 43 16.72 14.31 4.38
CA ARG A 43 17.90 14.11 5.21
C ARG A 43 17.70 12.83 6.02
N THR A 44 18.64 11.92 5.93
CA THR A 44 18.63 10.64 6.63
C THR A 44 19.52 10.74 7.87
N PHE A 45 19.10 10.08 8.94
CA PHE A 45 19.92 9.91 10.15
C PHE A 45 20.80 8.65 10.08
N ILE A 46 20.49 7.77 9.12
CA ILE A 46 21.20 6.54 8.78
C ILE A 46 21.91 6.78 7.43
N ASP A 47 22.89 5.96 7.08
CA ASP A 47 23.58 6.02 5.80
C ASP A 47 22.56 5.99 4.64
N SER A 48 22.51 7.05 3.83
CA SER A 48 21.56 7.12 2.73
C SER A 48 21.85 6.10 1.65
N LYS A 49 23.07 5.56 1.56
CA LYS A 49 23.40 4.45 0.65
C LYS A 49 22.66 3.17 1.03
N GLU A 50 22.59 2.85 2.33
CA GLU A 50 21.86 1.67 2.79
C GLU A 50 20.37 1.78 2.44
N ILE A 51 19.80 2.98 2.57
CA ILE A 51 18.41 3.23 2.22
C ILE A 51 18.22 3.16 0.69
N ASP A 52 19.16 3.69 -0.08
CA ASP A 52 19.17 3.63 -1.54
C ASP A 52 19.21 2.19 -2.05
N ASP A 53 20.11 1.36 -1.52
CA ASP A 53 20.23 -0.07 -1.87
C ASP A 53 18.92 -0.84 -1.61
N ILE A 54 18.24 -0.53 -0.49
CA ILE A 54 16.92 -1.12 -0.16
C ILE A 54 15.87 -0.66 -1.18
N LEU A 55 15.81 0.63 -1.49
CA LEU A 55 14.83 1.19 -2.43
C LEU A 55 15.05 0.66 -3.84
N ASP A 56 16.29 0.56 -4.30
CA ASP A 56 16.66 -0.04 -5.57
C ASP A 56 16.25 -1.51 -5.65
N SER A 57 16.42 -2.27 -4.58
CA SER A 57 15.93 -3.66 -4.50
C SER A 57 14.40 -3.72 -4.64
N VAL A 58 13.67 -2.78 -4.04
CA VAL A 58 12.21 -2.71 -4.15
C VAL A 58 11.76 -2.33 -5.56
N VAL A 59 12.37 -1.30 -6.14
CA VAL A 59 12.05 -0.78 -7.49
C VAL A 59 12.39 -1.80 -8.57
N SER A 60 13.51 -2.51 -8.45
CA SER A 60 13.93 -3.58 -9.37
C SER A 60 13.10 -4.87 -9.25
N GLY A 61 12.14 -4.93 -8.32
CA GLY A 61 11.25 -6.08 -8.16
C GLY A 61 11.82 -7.19 -7.27
N GLY A 62 12.83 -6.91 -6.45
CA GLY A 62 13.37 -7.81 -5.43
C GLY A 62 12.32 -8.34 -4.44
N ILE A 63 11.26 -7.57 -4.17
CA ILE A 63 10.10 -8.03 -3.40
C ILE A 63 9.42 -9.25 -4.06
N ASN A 64 9.42 -9.34 -5.39
CA ASN A 64 8.88 -10.48 -6.11
C ASN A 64 9.90 -11.61 -6.26
N ALA A 65 11.20 -11.30 -6.29
CA ALA A 65 12.28 -12.30 -6.38
C ALA A 65 12.37 -13.21 -5.12
N GLY A 66 11.94 -12.70 -3.95
CA GLY A 66 11.82 -13.49 -2.72
C GLY A 66 10.52 -14.28 -2.57
N LYS A 67 9.57 -14.17 -3.51
CA LYS A 67 8.31 -14.92 -3.47
C LYS A 67 8.49 -16.28 -4.13
N THR A 68 8.38 -17.35 -3.34
CA THR A 68 8.16 -18.69 -3.89
C THR A 68 6.81 -18.72 -4.62
N ALA A 69 6.67 -19.57 -5.65
CA ALA A 69 5.47 -19.68 -6.50
C ALA A 69 4.16 -19.79 -5.69
N GLU A 70 4.20 -20.42 -4.52
CA GLU A 70 3.08 -20.59 -3.58
C GLU A 70 2.51 -19.27 -3.04
N SER A 71 3.32 -18.21 -2.93
CA SER A 71 2.89 -16.90 -2.41
C SER A 71 2.11 -16.09 -3.45
N ILE A 72 2.42 -16.28 -4.74
CA ILE A 72 1.73 -15.62 -5.86
C ILE A 72 0.34 -16.24 -6.08
N GLU A 73 0.20 -17.54 -5.85
CA GLU A 73 -1.08 -18.25 -5.96
C GLU A 73 -2.03 -17.91 -4.81
N LYS A 74 -1.54 -17.82 -3.56
CA LYS A 74 -2.35 -17.42 -2.40
C LYS A 74 -2.91 -15.99 -2.50
N GLU A 75 -2.20 -15.08 -3.17
CA GLU A 75 -2.68 -13.71 -3.39
C GLU A 75 -3.80 -13.69 -4.45
N LYS A 76 -3.66 -14.48 -5.53
CA LYS A 76 -4.70 -14.67 -6.55
C LYS A 76 -5.95 -15.40 -6.01
N GLU A 77 -5.79 -16.29 -5.04
CA GLU A 77 -6.90 -17.00 -4.41
C GLU A 77 -7.64 -16.12 -3.38
N LYS A 78 -6.92 -15.27 -2.63
CA LYS A 78 -7.53 -14.29 -1.70
C LYS A 78 -8.36 -13.22 -2.42
N VAL A 79 -8.02 -12.88 -3.66
CA VAL A 79 -8.81 -11.95 -4.51
C VAL A 79 -10.10 -12.61 -5.02
N LYS A 80 -10.18 -13.95 -5.02
CA LYS A 80 -11.32 -14.70 -5.57
C LYS A 80 -12.38 -15.14 -4.56
N LYS A 81 -12.20 -14.97 -3.25
CA LYS A 81 -13.29 -15.28 -2.30
C LYS A 81 -14.35 -14.17 -2.38
N PRO A 82 -15.53 -14.43 -2.98
CA PRO A 82 -16.59 -13.44 -2.98
C PRO A 82 -16.96 -13.13 -1.53
N LEU A 83 -17.06 -11.84 -1.21
CA LEU A 83 -17.68 -11.39 0.04
C LEU A 83 -19.07 -12.04 0.17
N PRO A 84 -19.54 -12.35 1.40
CA PRO A 84 -20.87 -12.91 1.59
C PRO A 84 -21.90 -11.97 0.95
N LYS A 85 -22.57 -12.45 -0.10
CA LYS A 85 -23.63 -11.70 -0.80
C LYS A 85 -24.90 -11.75 0.03
N ILE A 86 -24.95 -10.95 1.09
CA ILE A 86 -26.22 -10.65 1.76
C ILE A 86 -26.83 -9.47 1.04
N ASP A 87 -27.65 -9.76 0.02
CA ASP A 87 -28.28 -8.72 -0.79
C ASP A 87 -29.58 -8.18 -0.15
N LYS A 88 -30.16 -8.93 0.81
CA LYS A 88 -31.41 -8.59 1.49
C LYS A 88 -31.33 -8.75 3.00
N CYS A 89 -32.02 -7.87 3.72
CA CYS A 89 -32.17 -7.96 5.16
C CYS A 89 -33.04 -9.16 5.54
N PRO A 90 -32.56 -10.11 6.36
CA PRO A 90 -33.34 -11.28 6.78
C PRO A 90 -34.54 -10.92 7.68
N ALA A 91 -34.57 -9.71 8.24
CA ALA A 91 -35.65 -9.30 9.14
C ALA A 91 -36.82 -8.59 8.45
N CYS A 92 -36.58 -7.89 7.33
CA CYS A 92 -37.63 -7.13 6.64
C CYS A 92 -37.65 -7.33 5.12
N GLY A 93 -36.73 -8.11 4.56
CA GLY A 93 -36.65 -8.38 3.12
C GLY A 93 -36.11 -7.23 2.27
N ALA A 94 -35.82 -6.07 2.86
CA ALA A 94 -35.33 -4.91 2.13
C ALA A 94 -33.89 -5.11 1.63
N SER A 95 -33.60 -4.61 0.44
CA SER A 95 -32.26 -4.72 -0.17
C SER A 95 -31.23 -3.86 0.54
N PHE A 96 -30.01 -4.37 0.70
CA PHE A 96 -28.88 -3.57 1.15
C PHE A 96 -28.28 -2.82 -0.05
N ASN A 97 -28.38 -1.49 -0.05
CA ASN A 97 -27.81 -0.64 -1.11
C ASN A 97 -26.35 -0.23 -0.82
N THR A 98 -25.80 -0.62 0.34
CA THR A 98 -24.42 -0.31 0.73
C THR A 98 -23.51 -1.51 0.44
N PRO A 99 -22.39 -1.31 -0.28
CA PRO A 99 -21.46 -2.39 -0.57
C PRO A 99 -20.79 -2.89 0.71
N ILE A 100 -20.74 -4.22 0.88
CA ILE A 100 -20.06 -4.87 2.00
C ILE A 100 -18.55 -4.82 1.72
N VAL A 101 -17.80 -4.04 2.48
CA VAL A 101 -16.34 -3.96 2.36
C VAL A 101 -15.65 -4.94 3.32
N LYS A 102 -14.42 -5.32 2.98
CA LYS A 102 -13.60 -6.24 3.78
C LYS A 102 -13.36 -5.65 5.18
N GLY A 103 -13.65 -6.44 6.21
CA GLY A 103 -13.52 -6.03 7.63
C GLY A 103 -14.84 -5.59 8.28
N MET A 104 -15.94 -5.49 7.53
CA MET A 104 -17.26 -5.31 8.12
C MET A 104 -17.72 -6.60 8.81
N THR A 105 -18.09 -6.51 10.09
CA THR A 105 -18.68 -7.62 10.86
C THR A 105 -20.20 -7.54 10.94
N HIS A 106 -20.75 -6.36 10.67
CA HIS A 106 -22.18 -6.09 10.73
C HIS A 106 -22.59 -5.01 9.74
N ILE A 107 -23.86 -5.04 9.32
CA ILE A 107 -24.52 -4.02 8.51
C ILE A 107 -25.83 -3.62 9.16
N LYS A 108 -26.07 -2.31 9.25
CA LYS A 108 -27.36 -1.77 9.71
C LYS A 108 -28.31 -1.66 8.54
N CYS A 109 -29.51 -2.23 8.67
CA CYS A 109 -30.57 -2.06 7.68
C CYS A 109 -31.14 -0.64 7.75
N ASN A 110 -31.11 0.10 6.65
CA ASN A 110 -31.67 1.46 6.58
C ASN A 110 -33.21 1.50 6.66
N PHE A 111 -33.89 0.36 6.45
CA PHE A 111 -35.35 0.28 6.50
C PHE A 111 -35.87 -0.06 7.89
N CYS A 112 -35.41 -1.17 8.49
CA CYS A 112 -35.89 -1.62 9.80
C CYS A 112 -34.93 -1.31 10.97
N GLY A 113 -33.77 -0.73 10.68
CA GLY A 113 -32.77 -0.37 11.71
C GLY A 113 -32.00 -1.55 12.31
N LYS A 114 -32.32 -2.79 11.95
CA LYS A 114 -31.70 -4.00 12.53
C LYS A 114 -30.25 -4.15 12.09
N LEU A 115 -29.40 -4.55 13.03
CA LEU A 115 -28.02 -4.96 12.76
C LEU A 115 -28.01 -6.41 12.31
N VAL A 116 -27.42 -6.66 11.16
CA VAL A 116 -27.27 -7.98 10.55
C VAL A 116 -25.78 -8.31 10.54
N ASN A 117 -25.42 -9.42 11.16
CA ASN A 117 -24.04 -9.89 11.24
C ASN A 117 -23.72 -10.75 10.01
N PHE A 118 -22.46 -10.69 9.54
CA PHE A 118 -21.96 -11.46 8.40
C PHE A 118 -21.31 -12.78 8.83
#